data_AF-A0A2A1ZLP6-F1
#
_entry.id   AF-A0A2A1ZLP6-F1
#
_cell.length_a   1.000
_cell.length_b   1.000
_cell.length_c   1.000
_cell.angle_alpha   90.00
_cell.angle_beta   90.00
_cell.angle_gamma   90.00
#
_symmetry.space_group_name_H-M   'P 1'
#
loop_
_entity.id
_entity.type
_entity.pdbx_description
1 polymer ?
#
loop_
_entity_poly.entity_id
_entity_poly.type
_entity_poly.pdbx_seq_one_letter_code
_entity_poly.pdbx_strand_id
1 'polypeptide(L)'
;MDNPILLAATAFALVFIPLLSFRMSKIRLWYIFILPILAMMISFPMFFLLVVIPTMPNAKTMFIITMSLWTGGFFGIFISFIAYLVKKRNSQISKYK
;
A
#
# COMPACT_ATOMS: atom_id res chain seq x y z
N MET A 1 -7.07 6.56 22.69
CA MET A 1 -6.68 6.41 21.27
C MET A 1 -5.82 7.63 20.92
N ASP A 2 -4.69 7.82 21.62
CA ASP A 2 -4.15 9.18 21.85
C ASP A 2 -2.65 9.28 21.54
N ASN A 3 -2.11 8.39 20.72
CA ASN A 3 -0.72 8.46 20.28
C ASN A 3 -0.66 9.18 18.93
N PRO A 4 -0.38 10.50 18.89
CA PRO A 4 -0.32 11.29 17.66
C PRO A 4 0.74 10.74 16.68
N ILE A 5 1.77 10.09 17.21
CA ILE A 5 2.81 9.40 16.43
C ILE A 5 2.23 8.24 15.62
N LEU A 6 1.30 7.47 16.20
CA LEU A 6 0.68 6.33 15.51
C LEU A 6 -0.23 6.82 14.39
N LEU A 7 -1.00 7.88 14.67
CA LEU A 7 -1.91 8.49 13.71
C LEU A 7 -1.14 9.16 12.56
N ALA A 8 -0.01 9.80 12.86
CA ALA A 8 0.90 10.31 11.85
C ALA A 8 1.49 9.19 10.98
N ALA A 9 1.93 8.09 11.58
CA ALA A 9 2.51 6.96 10.84
C ALA A 9 1.48 6.26 9.92
N THR A 10 0.24 6.09 10.37
CA THR A 10 -0.84 5.51 9.55
C THR A 10 -1.29 6.44 8.44
N ALA A 11 -1.42 7.74 8.73
CA ALA A 11 -1.71 8.76 7.72
C ALA A 11 -0.58 8.84 6.66
N PHE A 12 0.68 8.76 7.10
CA PHE A 12 1.82 8.69 6.20
C PHE A 12 1.73 7.44 5.32
N ALA A 13 1.52 6.25 5.88
CA ALA A 13 1.41 5.03 5.07
C ALA A 13 0.26 5.11 4.03
N LEU A 14 -0.90 5.64 4.44
CA LEU A 14 -2.08 5.77 3.57
C LEU A 14 -1.88 6.72 2.40
N VAL A 15 -1.14 7.82 2.59
CA VAL A 15 -0.94 8.84 1.54
C VAL A 15 0.35 8.58 0.76
N PHE A 16 1.42 8.19 1.44
CA PHE A 16 2.75 8.10 0.87
C PHE A 16 2.90 6.89 -0.06
N ILE A 17 2.29 5.75 0.28
CA ILE A 17 2.31 4.54 -0.57
C ILE A 17 1.68 4.81 -1.95
N PRO A 18 0.46 5.35 -2.07
CA PRO A 18 -0.11 5.66 -3.38
C PRO A 18 0.63 6.78 -4.10
N LEU A 19 1.16 7.78 -3.40
CA LEU A 19 1.92 8.87 -4.01
C LEU A 19 3.25 8.38 -4.61
N LEU A 20 3.99 7.53 -3.89
CA LEU A 20 5.22 6.90 -4.36
C LEU A 20 4.97 5.95 -5.52
N SER A 21 3.92 5.13 -5.43
CA SER A 21 3.53 4.24 -6.52
C SER A 21 3.20 5.02 -7.80
N PHE A 22 2.46 6.12 -7.67
CA PHE A 22 2.17 7.02 -8.78
C PHE A 22 3.43 7.70 -9.34
N ARG A 23 4.38 8.09 -8.49
CA ARG A 23 5.64 8.69 -8.95
C ARG A 23 6.53 7.67 -9.67
N MET A 24 6.62 6.44 -9.17
CA MET A 24 7.38 5.36 -9.81
C MET A 24 6.77 4.89 -11.15
N SER A 25 5.47 5.09 -11.36
CA SER A 25 4.78 4.85 -12.64
C SER A 25 5.37 5.60 -13.84
N LYS A 26 6.07 6.73 -13.60
CA LYS A 26 6.78 7.44 -14.67
C LYS A 26 8.00 6.68 -15.22
N ILE A 27 8.64 5.82 -14.42
CA ILE A 27 9.92 5.18 -14.79
C ILE A 27 9.68 3.86 -15.53
N ARG A 28 8.94 2.91 -14.94
CA ARG A 28 8.58 1.62 -15.57
C ARG A 28 7.29 1.08 -14.96
N LEU A 29 6.33 0.69 -15.81
CA LEU A 29 4.97 0.23 -15.43
C LEU A 29 4.95 -0.97 -14.46
N TRP A 30 6.00 -1.79 -14.46
CA TRP A 30 6.13 -2.95 -13.59
C TRP A 30 6.36 -2.60 -12.11
N TYR A 31 7.01 -1.47 -11.81
CA TYR A 31 7.33 -1.10 -10.41
C TYR A 31 6.13 -0.57 -9.62
N ILE A 32 5.04 -0.25 -10.30
CA ILE A 32 3.82 0.30 -9.69
C ILE A 32 3.18 -0.73 -8.74
N PHE A 33 3.31 -2.03 -9.04
CA PHE A 33 2.75 -3.10 -8.22
C PHE A 33 3.70 -3.62 -7.13
N ILE A 34 5.00 -3.35 -7.22
CA ILE A 34 6.01 -3.93 -6.30
C ILE A 34 5.83 -3.40 -4.88
N LEU A 35 5.69 -2.08 -4.72
CA LEU A 35 5.50 -1.44 -3.41
C LEU A 35 4.23 -1.92 -2.69
N PRO A 36 3.05 -1.92 -3.35
CA PRO A 36 1.83 -2.45 -2.75
C PRO A 36 1.90 -3.94 -2.39
N ILE A 37 2.50 -4.77 -3.25
CA ILE A 37 2.66 -6.21 -3.00
C ILE A 37 3.61 -6.46 -1.83
N LEU A 38 4.72 -5.72 -1.72
CA LEU A 38 5.63 -5.80 -0.57
C LEU A 38 4.92 -5.42 0.73
N ALA A 39 4.13 -4.34 0.72
CA ALA A 39 3.37 -3.92 1.90
C ALA A 39 2.40 -5.03 2.36
N MET A 40 1.74 -5.71 1.42
CA MET A 40 0.85 -6.84 1.72
C MET A 40 1.59 -8.10 2.18
N MET A 41 2.73 -8.44 1.55
CA MET A 41 3.53 -9.59 1.97
C MET A 41 4.09 -9.43 3.38
N ILE A 42 4.42 -8.21 3.80
CA ILE A 42 4.92 -7.93 5.15
C ILE A 42 3.76 -7.87 6.14
N SER A 43 2.62 -7.29 5.75
CA SER A 43 1.46 -7.17 6.64
C SER A 43 0.81 -8.52 6.93
N PHE A 44 0.78 -9.45 5.98
CA PHE A 44 0.14 -10.76 6.15
C PHE A 44 0.71 -11.61 7.30
N PRO A 45 2.02 -11.89 7.39
CA PRO A 45 2.61 -12.65 8.49
C PRO A 45 2.54 -11.90 9.82
N MET A 46 2.68 -10.56 9.81
CA MET A 46 2.43 -9.76 11.02
C MET A 46 1.00 -9.91 11.52
N PHE A 47 0.02 -9.88 10.60
CA PHE A 47 -1.39 -10.03 10.93
C PHE A 47 -1.65 -11.40 11.54
N PHE A 48 -1.10 -12.45 10.93
CA PHE A 48 -1.23 -13.81 11.41
C PHE A 48 -0.63 -13.98 12.82
N LEU A 49 0.57 -13.44 13.07
CA LEU A 49 1.19 -13.47 14.40
C LEU A 49 0.35 -12.76 15.47
N LEU A 50 -0.25 -11.62 15.14
CA LEU A 50 -1.07 -10.84 16.07
C LEU A 50 -2.41 -11.50 16.37
N VAL A 51 -2.99 -12.23 15.41
CA VAL A 51 -4.21 -13.02 15.62
C VAL A 51 -3.93 -14.26 16.48
N VAL A 52 -2.76 -14.89 16.29
CA VAL A 52 -2.39 -16.10 17.05
C VAL A 52 -1.94 -15.78 18.47
N ILE A 53 -1.27 -14.65 18.71
CA ILE A 53 -0.76 -14.26 20.04
C ILE A 53 -1.29 -12.86 20.42
N PRO A 54 -2.57 -12.75 20.86
CA PRO A 54 -3.19 -11.47 21.16
C PRO A 54 -2.73 -10.85 22.49
N THR A 55 -2.00 -11.59 23.33
CA THR A 55 -1.63 -11.18 24.70
C THR A 55 -0.39 -10.29 24.78
N MET A 56 0.25 -9.95 23.66
CA MET A 56 1.41 -9.05 23.69
C MET A 56 0.99 -7.64 24.13
N PRO A 57 1.79 -6.96 24.97
CA PRO A 57 1.47 -5.61 25.47
C PRO A 57 1.29 -4.57 24.34
N ASN A 58 1.87 -4.82 23.17
CA ASN A 58 1.78 -3.96 21.99
C ASN A 58 0.84 -4.49 20.89
N ALA A 59 0.06 -5.55 21.15
CA ALA A 59 -0.75 -6.22 20.14
C ALA A 59 -1.74 -5.28 19.44
N LYS A 60 -2.42 -4.40 20.19
CA LYS A 60 -3.37 -3.42 19.62
C LYS A 60 -2.69 -2.45 18.66
N THR A 61 -1.51 -1.96 19.04
CA THR A 61 -0.72 -0.99 18.26
C THR A 61 -0.21 -1.61 16.97
N MET A 62 0.36 -2.82 17.07
CA MET A 62 0.82 -3.56 15.91
C MET A 62 -0.35 -3.92 14.99
N PHE A 63 -1.50 -4.32 15.54
CA PHE A 63 -2.70 -4.62 14.75
C PHE A 63 -3.15 -3.44 13.90
N ILE A 64 -3.15 -2.23 14.47
CA ILE A 64 -3.48 -1.00 13.73
C ILE A 64 -2.46 -0.75 12.61
N ILE A 65 -1.16 -0.84 12.90
CA ILE A 65 -0.10 -0.64 11.88
C ILE A 65 -0.25 -1.65 10.75
N THR A 66 -0.46 -2.93 11.09
CA THR A 66 -0.63 -4.00 10.12
C THR A 66 -1.89 -3.79 9.28
N MET A 67 -3.01 -3.40 9.89
CA MET A 67 -4.24 -3.07 9.18
C MET A 67 -4.08 -1.86 8.25
N SER A 68 -3.37 -0.81 8.68
CA SER A 68 -3.08 0.35 7.85
C SER A 68 -2.14 0.02 6.69
N LEU A 69 -1.11 -0.83 6.90
CA LEU A 69 -0.24 -1.31 5.83
C LEU A 69 -1.02 -2.18 4.83
N TRP A 70 -1.90 -3.04 5.32
CA TRP A 70 -2.74 -3.88 4.47
C TRP A 70 -3.69 -3.04 3.63
N THR A 71 -4.46 -2.14 4.26
CA THR A 71 -5.40 -1.27 3.55
C THR A 71 -4.67 -0.33 2.59
N GLY A 72 -3.56 0.29 3.01
CA GLY A 72 -2.71 1.11 2.16
C GLY A 72 -2.12 0.33 0.96
N GLY A 73 -1.67 -0.91 1.18
CA GLY A 73 -1.26 -1.81 0.10
C GLY A 73 -2.40 -2.15 -0.85
N PHE A 74 -3.58 -2.49 -0.33
CA PHE A 74 -4.76 -2.83 -1.14
C PHE A 74 -5.21 -1.66 -2.04
N PHE A 75 -5.37 -0.47 -1.45
CA PHE A 75 -5.69 0.74 -2.22
C PHE A 75 -4.56 1.12 -3.18
N GLY A 76 -3.30 0.91 -2.77
CA GLY A 76 -2.13 1.05 -3.62
C GLY A 76 -2.25 0.20 -4.90
N ILE A 77 -2.63 -1.07 -4.79
CA ILE A 77 -2.84 -1.95 -5.96
C ILE A 77 -3.96 -1.40 -6.86
N PHE A 78 -5.08 -0.96 -6.30
CA PHE A 78 -6.20 -0.41 -7.08
C PHE A 78 -5.80 0.85 -7.85
N ILE A 79 -5.12 1.80 -7.20
CA ILE A 79 -4.62 3.02 -7.85
C ILE A 79 -3.60 2.66 -8.94
N SER A 80 -2.72 1.71 -8.65
CA SER A 80 -1.72 1.19 -9.59
C SER A 80 -2.37 0.57 -10.82
N PHE A 81 -3.45 -0.19 -10.62
CA PHE A 81 -4.23 -0.82 -11.68
C PHE A 81 -4.96 0.20 -12.55
N ILE A 82 -5.60 1.21 -11.94
CA ILE A 82 -6.24 2.31 -12.67
C ILE A 82 -5.19 3.08 -13.49
N ALA A 83 -4.04 3.41 -12.90
CA ALA A 83 -2.95 4.09 -13.59
C ALA A 83 -2.40 3.25 -14.76
N TYR A 84 -2.28 1.93 -14.58
CA TYR A 84 -1.90 0.99 -15.64
C TYR A 84 -2.90 1.01 -16.80
N LEU A 85 -4.21 0.93 -16.52
CA LEU A 85 -5.26 0.97 -17.55
C LEU A 85 -5.25 2.28 -18.34
N VAL A 86 -5.14 3.42 -17.66
CA VAL A 86 -5.08 4.74 -18.30
C VAL A 86 -3.85 4.85 -19.21
N LYS A 87 -2.68 4.42 -18.75
CA LYS A 87 -1.43 4.47 -19.53
C LYS A 87 -1.46 3.50 -20.72
N LYS A 88 -2.00 2.29 -20.55
CA LYS A 88 -2.20 1.32 -21.63
C LYS A 88 -3.13 1.87 -22.71
N ARG A 89 -4.23 2.52 -22.33
CA ARG A 89 -5.15 3.19 -23.27
C ARG A 89 -4.44 4.28 -24.08
N ASN A 90 -3.68 5.15 -23.43
CA ASN A 90 -2.97 6.24 -24.11
C ASN A 90 -1.86 5.72 -25.05
N SER A 91 -1.17 4.64 -24.67
CA SER A 91 -0.16 4.01 -25.55
C SER A 91 -0.77 3.36 -26.79
N GLN A 92 -2.01 2.86 -26.71
CA GLN A 92 -2.72 2.33 -27.88
C GLN A 92 -3.12 3.46 -28.83
N ILE A 93 -3.65 4.57 -28.32
CA ILE A 93 -4.03 5.74 -29.14
C ILE A 93 -2.83 6.34 -29.89
N SER A 94 -1.65 6.37 -29.26
CA SER A 94 -0.42 6.86 -29.90
C SER A 94 0.13 5.95 -31.01
N LYS A 95 -0.29 4.69 -31.11
CA LYS A 95 0.11 3.79 -32.21
C LYS A 95 -0.75 3.94 -33.46
N TYR A 96 -1.89 4.62 -33.36
CA TYR A 96 -2.83 4.84 -34.46
C TYR A 96 -2.80 6.29 -34.98
N LYS A 97 -1.81 7.08 -34.56
CA LYS A 97 -1.58 8.45 -35.00
C LYS A 97 -0.24 8.52 -35.72
#